data_AF-A0AAD6DT07-F1
#
_entry.id   AF-A0AAD6DT07-F1
#
_cell.length_a   1.000
_cell.length_b   1.000
_cell.length_c   1.000
_cell.angle_alpha   90.00
_cell.angle_beta   90.00
_cell.angle_gamma   90.00
#
_symmetry.space_group_name_H-M   'P 1'
#
loop_
_entity.id
_entity.type
_entity.pdbx_description
1 polymer ?
#
loop_
_entity_poly.entity_id
_entity_poly.type
_entity_poly.pdbx_seq_one_letter_code
_entity_poly.pdbx_strand_id
1 'polypeptide(L)'
;MGDAEDAPERKDHLEHEDHPEATAEEEKPINFEWTPELAKIGTSRGDIHSSIGPHKFHENGYRDYTYRLGMTLPDPADTRECLRWVGLSDKKIIEVERKFNEIYPDFQAPSCGYDNKVSTKGFSDITFPLIEGMVDLFMQGVHDDKEDDYDYTTHKGYIEKGIQLGLRPEFAIFCGLHETDPRAIDEPHLFEELWFAIKSPHSAIDETIIPFWMQLKEFMGTKLLYEGKAWSNYGRWVVREGESLDQAKARVDDRERQRLKEEAIKEYEAKLEHEQQKRDREEREDLARWAEEDRLEAEILKQQSGIAVERKNEE
;
A
#
# COMPACT_ATOMS: atom_id res chain seq x y z
N MET A 1 -51.42 -41.57 -13.80
CA MET A 1 -50.57 -42.78 -13.70
C MET A 1 -49.52 -42.57 -14.75
N GLY A 2 -48.37 -42.00 -14.39
CA GLY A 2 -47.21 -42.77 -13.90
C GLY A 2 -46.45 -43.23 -15.14
N ASP A 3 -45.19 -42.90 -15.41
CA ASP A 3 -44.07 -42.71 -14.50
C ASP A 3 -43.01 -41.80 -15.13
N ALA A 4 -42.25 -41.13 -14.26
CA ALA A 4 -40.98 -40.51 -14.60
C ALA A 4 -39.93 -41.62 -14.78
N GLU A 5 -39.24 -41.63 -15.91
CA GLU A 5 -38.03 -42.44 -16.06
C GLU A 5 -36.83 -41.65 -15.50
N ASP A 6 -36.47 -42.03 -14.28
CA ASP A 6 -35.19 -41.76 -13.62
C ASP A 6 -34.03 -42.24 -14.50
N ALA A 7 -33.10 -41.33 -14.78
CA ALA A 7 -31.76 -41.69 -15.24
C ALA A 7 -30.90 -42.01 -14.01
N PRO A 8 -30.19 -43.16 -13.97
CA PRO A 8 -29.38 -43.52 -12.82
C PRO A 8 -28.04 -42.77 -12.82
N GLU A 9 -27.74 -42.12 -11.70
CA GLU A 9 -26.41 -41.63 -11.32
C GLU A 9 -25.40 -42.79 -11.37
N ARG A 10 -24.43 -42.70 -12.28
CA ARG A 10 -23.23 -43.55 -12.24
C ARG A 10 -22.24 -42.96 -11.25
N LYS A 11 -22.19 -43.57 -10.07
CA LYS A 11 -21.00 -43.62 -9.22
C LYS A 11 -19.90 -44.38 -9.96
N ASP A 12 -18.87 -43.67 -10.40
CA ASP A 12 -17.57 -44.28 -10.63
C ASP A 12 -16.72 -44.02 -9.39
N HIS A 13 -16.75 -44.99 -8.47
CA HIS A 13 -15.67 -45.21 -7.52
C HIS A 13 -14.51 -45.82 -8.32
N LEU A 14 -13.44 -45.05 -8.52
CA LEU A 14 -12.13 -45.63 -8.79
C LEU A 14 -11.22 -45.30 -7.61
N GLU A 15 -10.83 -46.41 -6.98
CA GLU A 15 -9.80 -46.56 -5.97
C GLU A 15 -8.57 -45.73 -6.32
N HIS A 16 -8.24 -44.75 -5.49
CA HIS A 16 -6.88 -44.21 -5.44
C HIS A 16 -6.31 -44.49 -4.06
N GLU A 17 -5.49 -45.54 -4.08
CA GLU A 17 -4.29 -45.81 -3.30
C GLU A 17 -4.03 -44.93 -2.07
N ASP A 18 -3.97 -45.62 -0.93
CA ASP A 18 -3.38 -45.16 0.33
C ASP A 18 -2.02 -44.51 0.10
N HIS A 19 -2.00 -43.17 0.11
CA HIS A 19 -0.79 -42.43 0.36
C HIS A 19 -0.54 -42.38 1.87
N PRO A 20 0.69 -42.68 2.32
CA PRO A 20 1.02 -42.75 3.73
C PRO A 20 0.82 -41.39 4.36
N GLU A 21 0.24 -41.38 5.56
CA GLU A 21 0.11 -40.24 6.48
C GLU A 21 1.34 -39.34 6.37
N ALA A 22 1.21 -38.27 5.58
CA ALA A 22 2.16 -37.18 5.57
C ALA A 22 2.02 -36.53 6.93
N THR A 23 3.00 -36.85 7.79
CA THR A 23 3.37 -36.18 9.02
C THR A 23 2.61 -34.88 9.23
N ALA A 24 1.60 -34.96 10.10
CA ALA A 24 1.18 -33.81 10.87
C ALA A 24 2.43 -33.24 11.52
N GLU A 25 3.04 -32.23 10.88
CA GLU A 25 3.70 -31.21 11.66
C GLU A 25 2.61 -30.72 12.60
N GLU A 26 2.77 -30.98 13.88
CA GLU A 26 1.95 -30.37 14.92
C GLU A 26 1.95 -28.87 14.64
N GLU A 27 0.90 -28.38 13.97
CA GLU A 27 0.57 -26.98 13.90
C GLU A 27 0.37 -26.55 15.34
N LYS A 28 1.46 -26.12 15.99
CA LYS A 28 1.35 -25.44 17.25
C LYS A 28 0.52 -24.21 16.92
N PRO A 29 -0.71 -24.10 17.45
CA PRO A 29 -1.48 -22.88 17.28
C PRO A 29 -0.59 -21.75 17.78
N ILE A 30 -0.38 -20.74 16.94
CA ILE A 30 0.36 -19.56 17.38
C ILE A 30 -0.57 -18.85 18.37
N ASN A 31 -0.42 -19.18 19.63
CA ASN A 31 -1.18 -18.60 20.72
C ASN A 31 -0.70 -17.16 20.91
N PHE A 32 -1.42 -16.23 20.30
CA PHE A 32 -1.25 -14.81 20.55
C PHE A 32 -2.16 -14.38 21.69
N GLU A 33 -1.59 -13.65 22.64
CA GLU A 33 -2.38 -12.84 23.56
C GLU A 33 -2.93 -11.64 22.77
N TRP A 34 -4.25 -11.47 22.79
CA TRP A 34 -4.88 -10.27 22.24
C TRP A 34 -4.36 -9.05 22.98
N THR A 35 -3.50 -8.27 22.33
CA THR A 35 -3.08 -6.97 22.85
C THR A 35 -4.12 -5.92 22.46
N PRO A 36 -4.33 -4.87 23.29
CA PRO A 36 -5.09 -3.70 22.87
C PRO A 36 -4.63 -3.14 21.52
N GLU A 37 -3.35 -3.30 21.17
CA GLU A 37 -2.72 -2.90 19.91
C GLU A 37 -3.21 -3.72 18.71
N LEU A 38 -3.47 -5.02 18.89
CA LEU A 38 -4.07 -5.91 17.89
C LEU A 38 -5.59 -5.70 17.78
N ALA A 39 -6.27 -5.46 18.90
CA ALA A 39 -7.70 -5.14 18.91
C ALA A 39 -8.00 -3.77 18.25
N LYS A 40 -7.08 -2.80 18.34
CA LYS A 40 -7.16 -1.46 17.71
C LYS A 40 -7.13 -1.44 16.18
N ILE A 41 -6.90 -2.58 15.51
CA ILE A 41 -6.83 -2.67 14.05
C ILE A 41 -8.07 -3.45 13.51
N GLY A 42 -8.79 -4.16 14.40
CA GLY A 42 -9.58 -5.34 14.07
C GLY A 42 -11.05 -5.22 13.63
N THR A 43 -11.58 -4.08 13.15
CA THR A 43 -13.02 -4.04 12.75
C THR A 43 -13.28 -3.38 11.39
N SER A 44 -13.31 -4.23 10.36
CA SER A 44 -13.82 -4.02 8.99
C SER A 44 -12.90 -3.29 7.99
N ARG A 45 -12.88 -3.81 6.74
CA ARG A 45 -12.03 -3.36 5.64
C ARG A 45 -12.29 -1.89 5.30
N GLY A 46 -11.40 -1.02 5.77
CA GLY A 46 -11.49 0.41 5.53
C GLY A 46 -12.00 1.24 6.71
N ASP A 47 -12.28 0.61 7.86
CA ASP A 47 -12.48 1.33 9.11
C ASP A 47 -11.38 0.94 10.08
N ILE A 48 -10.54 1.91 10.43
CA ILE A 48 -9.74 1.79 11.64
C ILE A 48 -10.71 1.49 12.81
N HIS A 49 -10.32 0.71 13.82
CA HIS A 49 -11.15 0.36 14.99
C HIS A 49 -12.09 1.48 15.46
N SER A 50 -13.27 1.20 15.99
CA SER A 50 -14.28 2.20 16.42
C SER A 50 -13.80 3.39 17.29
N SER A 51 -12.60 3.33 17.88
CA SER A 51 -11.91 4.49 18.52
C SER A 51 -11.18 5.42 17.55
N ILE A 52 -10.81 4.99 16.34
CA ILE A 52 -10.13 5.74 15.28
C ILE A 52 -10.80 5.51 13.89
N GLY A 53 -11.93 4.80 13.79
CA GLY A 53 -12.68 4.62 12.53
C GLY A 53 -13.64 5.75 12.21
N PRO A 54 -14.00 5.92 10.92
CA PRO A 54 -15.00 6.90 10.54
C PRO A 54 -16.33 6.58 11.21
N HIS A 55 -17.02 7.62 11.68
CA HIS A 55 -18.19 7.45 12.54
C HIS A 55 -19.40 6.91 11.78
N LYS A 56 -19.50 7.26 10.51
CA LYS A 56 -20.61 6.91 9.63
C LYS A 56 -20.10 6.75 8.21
N PHE A 57 -20.67 5.75 7.54
CA PHE A 57 -20.75 5.74 6.08
C PHE A 57 -22.01 6.49 5.69
N HIS A 58 -21.81 7.60 5.00
CA HIS A 58 -22.93 8.28 4.38
C HIS A 58 -23.44 7.45 3.20
N GLU A 59 -24.73 7.56 2.88
CA GLU A 59 -25.37 6.84 1.77
C GLU A 59 -24.71 7.08 0.40
N ASN A 60 -23.90 8.13 0.28
CA ASN A 60 -23.10 8.49 -0.89
C ASN A 60 -21.67 7.92 -0.87
N GLY A 61 -21.33 7.06 0.08
CA GLY A 61 -20.00 6.46 0.25
C GLY A 61 -18.97 7.34 0.96
N TYR A 62 -19.35 8.54 1.45
CA TYR A 62 -18.45 9.40 2.19
C TYR A 62 -18.19 8.86 3.61
N ARG A 63 -16.93 8.91 4.06
CA ARG A 63 -16.49 8.48 5.40
C ARG A 63 -16.29 9.69 6.30
N ASP A 64 -16.94 9.70 7.46
CA ASP A 64 -16.83 10.80 8.43
C ASP A 64 -15.63 10.60 9.38
N TYR A 65 -14.53 11.30 9.10
CA TYR A 65 -13.28 11.27 9.89
C TYR A 65 -13.22 12.25 11.06
N THR A 66 -14.36 12.58 11.67
CA THR A 66 -14.42 13.52 12.80
C THR A 66 -13.51 13.07 13.96
N TYR A 67 -12.57 13.94 14.35
CA TYR A 67 -11.71 13.73 15.51
C TYR A 67 -12.53 13.74 16.81
N ARG A 68 -12.28 12.76 17.69
CA ARG A 68 -12.93 12.65 19.00
C ARG A 68 -11.93 12.97 20.10
N LEU A 69 -12.40 13.74 21.09
CA LEU A 69 -11.60 14.03 22.28
C LEU A 69 -11.23 12.71 23.00
N GLY A 70 -9.93 12.49 23.19
CA GLY A 70 -9.40 11.24 23.75
C GLY A 70 -8.87 10.24 22.71
N MET A 71 -8.99 10.51 21.41
CA MET A 71 -8.27 9.75 20.38
C MET A 71 -6.77 9.95 20.53
N THR A 72 -6.05 8.85 20.76
CA THR A 72 -4.59 8.84 20.67
C THR A 72 -4.21 8.70 19.20
N LEU A 73 -3.58 9.73 18.65
CA LEU A 73 -2.99 9.75 17.31
C LEU A 73 -1.49 10.04 17.46
N PRO A 74 -0.63 9.50 16.57
CA PRO A 74 0.79 9.77 16.61
C PRO A 74 1.07 11.27 16.47
N ASP A 75 2.23 11.72 16.96
CA ASP A 75 2.72 13.06 16.67
C ASP A 75 3.20 13.11 15.21
N PRO A 76 2.64 13.97 14.35
CA PRO A 76 3.14 14.15 12.98
C PRO A 76 4.63 14.50 12.89
N ALA A 77 5.18 15.14 13.93
CA ALA A 77 6.60 15.46 13.99
C ALA A 77 7.47 14.22 14.27
N ASP A 78 6.92 13.17 14.91
CA ASP A 78 7.58 11.88 15.08
C ASP A 78 7.24 10.95 13.90
N THR A 79 8.02 11.09 12.83
CA THR A 79 7.87 10.27 11.62
C THR A 79 7.99 8.77 11.92
N ARG A 80 8.85 8.36 12.85
CA ARG A 80 9.04 6.94 13.17
C ARG A 80 7.82 6.40 13.92
N GLU A 81 7.25 7.17 14.84
CA GLU A 81 5.98 6.83 15.47
C GLU A 81 4.89 6.66 14.40
N CYS A 82 4.73 7.61 13.48
CA CYS A 82 3.74 7.54 12.41
C CYS A 82 3.91 6.28 11.53
N LEU A 83 5.14 5.92 11.15
CA LEU A 83 5.39 4.74 10.33
C LEU A 83 5.12 3.43 11.07
N ARG A 84 5.37 3.38 12.40
CA ARG A 84 4.96 2.23 13.22
C ARG A 84 3.45 2.10 13.30
N TRP A 85 2.73 3.22 13.35
CA TRP A 85 1.27 3.27 13.33
C TRP A 85 0.70 2.74 12.01
N VAL A 86 1.38 3.02 10.91
CA VAL A 86 1.06 2.50 9.56
C VAL A 86 1.46 1.02 9.40
N GLY A 87 2.11 0.42 10.41
CA GLY A 87 2.36 -1.02 10.48
C GLY A 87 3.79 -1.44 10.12
N LEU A 88 4.72 -0.50 9.91
CA LEU A 88 6.11 -0.81 9.55
C LEU A 88 6.94 -1.21 10.78
N SER A 89 7.80 -2.21 10.60
CA SER A 89 8.77 -2.64 11.61
C SER A 89 9.91 -1.62 11.77
N ASP A 90 10.50 -1.55 12.97
CA ASP A 90 11.64 -0.64 13.24
C ASP A 90 12.80 -0.85 12.26
N LYS A 91 13.09 -2.11 11.93
CA LYS A 91 14.12 -2.45 10.95
C LYS A 91 13.81 -1.84 9.59
N LYS A 92 12.57 -2.01 9.10
CA LYS A 92 12.15 -1.48 7.80
C LYS A 92 12.13 0.05 7.78
N ILE A 93 11.69 0.68 8.88
CA ILE A 93 11.72 2.15 9.02
C ILE A 93 13.14 2.68 8.84
N ILE A 94 14.14 2.08 9.49
CA ILE A 94 15.54 2.50 9.36
C ILE A 94 16.05 2.31 7.91
N GLU A 95 15.67 1.21 7.26
CA GLU A 95 16.04 0.94 5.87
C GLU A 95 15.46 1.99 4.90
N VAL A 96 14.17 2.30 5.04
CA VAL A 96 13.46 3.29 4.22
C VAL A 96 13.98 4.70 4.49
N GLU A 97 14.19 5.07 5.76
CA GLU A 97 14.75 6.36 6.15
C GLU A 97 16.14 6.58 5.54
N ARG A 98 17.01 5.55 5.58
CA ARG A 98 18.32 5.61 4.94
C ARG A 98 18.19 5.82 3.43
N LYS A 99 17.36 5.02 2.76
CA LYS A 99 17.15 5.12 1.30
C LYS A 99 16.56 6.49 0.92
N PHE A 100 15.64 7.02 1.72
CA PHE A 100 15.04 8.34 1.50
C PHE A 100 16.11 9.44 1.58
N ASN A 101 16.96 9.41 2.59
CA ASN A 101 18.04 10.39 2.76
C ASN A 101 19.12 10.29 1.66
N GLU A 102 19.34 9.10 1.10
CA GLU A 102 20.23 8.89 -0.04
C GLU A 102 19.65 9.48 -1.34
N ILE A 103 18.34 9.36 -1.56
CA ILE A 103 17.66 9.86 -2.76
C ILE A 103 17.41 11.38 -2.66
N TYR A 104 17.10 11.88 -1.47
CA TYR A 104 16.72 13.27 -1.22
C TYR A 104 17.61 13.92 -0.14
N PRO A 105 18.93 14.07 -0.37
CA PRO A 105 19.86 14.57 0.64
C PRO A 105 19.59 16.01 1.06
N ASP A 106 18.96 16.80 0.18
CA ASP A 106 18.65 18.21 0.42
C ASP A 106 17.22 18.43 0.96
N PHE A 107 16.45 17.36 1.19
CA PHE A 107 15.09 17.49 1.67
C PHE A 107 15.04 18.10 3.07
N GLN A 108 14.25 19.17 3.20
CA GLN A 108 14.01 19.85 4.48
C GLN A 108 12.57 19.59 4.91
N ALA A 109 12.41 18.73 5.91
CA ALA A 109 11.09 18.45 6.46
C ALA A 109 10.54 19.67 7.24
N PRO A 110 9.23 19.93 7.22
CA PRO A 110 8.61 20.87 8.14
C PRO A 110 8.89 20.46 9.59
N SER A 111 9.24 21.40 10.46
CA SER A 111 9.54 21.12 11.88
C SER A 111 8.38 20.46 12.62
N CYS A 112 7.15 20.78 12.24
CA CYS A 112 5.92 20.21 12.78
C CYS A 112 5.48 18.91 12.09
N GLY A 113 6.18 18.45 11.05
CA GLY A 113 5.88 17.23 10.31
C GLY A 113 4.77 17.34 9.25
N TYR A 114 4.08 18.48 9.15
CA TYR A 114 3.01 18.73 8.19
C TYR A 114 3.13 20.09 7.51
N ASP A 115 2.52 20.23 6.34
CA ASP A 115 2.47 21.48 5.57
C ASP A 115 1.14 21.59 4.79
N ASN A 116 1.02 22.60 3.92
CA ASN A 116 -0.05 22.71 2.94
C ASN A 116 0.42 22.39 1.53
N LYS A 117 -0.46 21.73 0.78
CA LYS A 117 -0.36 21.66 -0.68
C LYS A 117 -1.63 22.17 -1.33
N VAL A 118 -1.49 23.08 -2.28
CA VAL A 118 -2.61 23.59 -3.08
C VAL A 118 -2.73 22.78 -4.36
N SER A 119 -3.93 22.30 -4.66
CA SER A 119 -4.25 21.59 -5.89
C SER A 119 -4.40 22.54 -7.08
N THR A 120 -4.33 21.98 -8.29
CA THR A 120 -4.63 22.72 -9.54
C THR A 120 -6.06 23.26 -9.61
N LYS A 121 -6.97 22.75 -8.76
CA LYS A 121 -8.34 23.26 -8.61
C LYS A 121 -8.45 24.43 -7.62
N GLY A 122 -7.36 24.77 -6.92
CA GLY A 122 -7.31 25.85 -5.93
C GLY A 122 -7.77 25.44 -4.53
N PHE A 123 -7.98 24.15 -4.28
CA PHE A 123 -8.24 23.62 -2.94
C PHE A 123 -6.92 23.31 -2.25
N SER A 124 -6.76 23.76 -1.01
CA SER A 124 -5.63 23.40 -0.15
C SER A 124 -5.93 22.12 0.64
N ASP A 125 -4.92 21.29 0.85
CA ASP A 125 -4.97 20.18 1.77
C ASP A 125 -3.77 20.22 2.73
N ILE A 126 -3.87 19.50 3.85
CA ILE A 126 -2.75 19.27 4.76
C ILE A 126 -1.98 18.06 4.25
N THR A 127 -0.66 18.21 4.09
CA THR A 127 0.24 17.14 3.69
C THR A 127 1.17 16.78 4.83
N PHE A 128 1.76 15.58 4.75
CA PHE A 128 2.74 15.07 5.72
C PHE A 128 4.01 14.67 4.96
N PRO A 129 4.79 15.63 4.44
CA PRO A 129 5.70 15.38 3.31
C PRO A 129 6.74 14.29 3.55
N LEU A 130 7.32 14.24 4.75
CA LEU A 130 8.32 13.22 5.08
C LEU A 130 7.69 11.83 5.22
N ILE A 131 6.53 11.73 5.88
CA ILE A 131 5.84 10.46 6.08
C ILE A 131 5.30 9.95 4.73
N GLU A 132 4.66 10.81 3.94
CA GLU A 132 4.19 10.48 2.58
C GLU A 132 5.35 9.98 1.71
N GLY A 133 6.49 10.69 1.71
CA GLY A 133 7.67 10.28 0.95
C GLY A 133 8.26 8.94 1.39
N MET A 134 8.29 8.65 2.69
CA MET A 134 8.76 7.35 3.20
C MET A 134 7.78 6.21 2.91
N VAL A 135 6.47 6.45 3.01
CA VAL A 135 5.44 5.46 2.63
C VAL A 135 5.54 5.17 1.13
N ASP A 136 5.62 6.18 0.28
CA ASP A 136 5.75 6.01 -1.17
C ASP A 136 7.01 5.21 -1.53
N LEU A 137 8.14 5.49 -0.88
CA LEU A 137 9.40 4.79 -1.12
C LEU A 137 9.34 3.32 -0.64
N PHE A 138 8.63 3.06 0.45
CA PHE A 138 8.35 1.71 0.92
C PHE A 138 7.52 0.95 -0.12
N MET A 139 6.41 1.54 -0.60
CA MET A 139 5.54 0.91 -1.60
C MET A 139 6.27 0.61 -2.90
N GLN A 140 7.10 1.53 -3.39
CA GLN A 140 7.96 1.29 -4.56
C GLN A 140 8.89 0.09 -4.35
N GLY A 141 9.52 -0.01 -3.18
CA GLY A 141 10.38 -1.14 -2.85
C GLY A 141 9.64 -2.49 -2.77
N VAL A 142 8.36 -2.47 -2.40
CA VAL A 142 7.49 -3.66 -2.40
C VAL A 142 7.13 -4.07 -3.83
N HIS A 143 6.86 -3.12 -4.73
CA HIS A 143 6.59 -3.42 -6.14
C HIS A 143 7.82 -3.87 -6.92
N ASP A 144 9.02 -3.42 -6.53
CA ASP A 144 10.29 -3.84 -7.12
C ASP A 144 10.71 -5.27 -6.71
N ASP A 145 10.15 -5.81 -5.61
CA ASP A 145 10.37 -7.19 -5.17
C ASP A 145 9.67 -8.15 -6.13
N LYS A 146 10.44 -8.93 -6.89
CA LYS A 146 9.88 -9.92 -7.83
C LYS A 146 9.24 -11.07 -7.05
N GLU A 147 8.05 -11.50 -7.47
CA GLU A 147 7.32 -12.64 -6.92
C GLU A 147 8.08 -13.95 -7.21
N ASP A 148 9.12 -14.25 -6.43
CA ASP A 148 9.84 -15.51 -6.55
C ASP A 148 9.37 -16.53 -5.49
N ASP A 149 8.87 -17.67 -5.97
CA ASP A 149 8.80 -19.00 -5.33
C ASP A 149 8.35 -19.08 -3.86
N TYR A 150 7.27 -18.40 -3.46
CA TYR A 150 6.64 -18.64 -2.16
C TYR A 150 5.28 -19.32 -2.31
N ASP A 151 5.00 -20.29 -1.43
CA ASP A 151 3.69 -20.94 -1.38
C ASP A 151 2.66 -19.99 -0.74
N TYR A 152 1.95 -19.27 -1.62
CA TYR A 152 0.89 -18.32 -1.27
C TYR A 152 -0.45 -19.00 -0.98
N THR A 153 -0.51 -20.32 -0.85
CA THR A 153 -1.78 -21.02 -0.57
C THR A 153 -2.09 -21.14 0.92
N THR A 154 -1.17 -20.74 1.81
CA THR A 154 -1.32 -20.87 3.26
C THR A 154 -1.33 -19.53 3.98
N HIS A 155 -2.20 -19.40 4.99
CA HIS A 155 -2.28 -18.26 5.91
C HIS A 155 -0.91 -17.88 6.51
N LYS A 156 -0.14 -18.90 6.91
CA LYS A 156 1.21 -18.74 7.45
C LYS A 156 2.15 -18.07 6.45
N GLY A 157 2.09 -18.47 5.17
CA GLY A 157 2.90 -17.89 4.10
C GLY A 157 2.64 -16.39 3.90
N TYR A 158 1.38 -15.95 3.96
CA TYR A 158 1.04 -14.52 3.88
C TYR A 158 1.65 -13.70 5.02
N ILE A 159 1.54 -14.21 6.25
CA ILE A 159 2.08 -13.53 7.43
C ILE A 159 3.62 -13.45 7.36
N GLU A 160 4.27 -14.58 7.05
CA GLU A 160 5.72 -14.67 6.96
C GLU A 160 6.28 -13.72 5.88
N LYS A 161 5.64 -13.69 4.70
CA LYS A 161 6.03 -12.76 3.63
C LYS A 161 5.78 -11.31 4.02
N GLY A 162 4.64 -10.99 4.66
CA GLY A 162 4.37 -9.64 5.16
C GLY A 162 5.46 -9.15 6.13
N ILE A 163 5.87 -10.00 7.08
CA ILE A 163 6.96 -9.71 8.02
C ILE A 163 8.29 -9.53 7.28
N GLN A 164 8.59 -10.40 6.31
CA GLN A 164 9.80 -10.31 5.49
C GLN A 164 9.86 -9.00 4.70
N LEU A 165 8.72 -8.58 4.12
CA LEU A 165 8.58 -7.31 3.40
C LEU A 165 8.67 -6.10 4.34
N GLY A 166 8.59 -6.31 5.66
CA GLY A 166 8.92 -5.31 6.67
C GLY A 166 7.73 -4.85 7.51
N LEU A 167 6.58 -5.50 7.39
CA LEU A 167 5.47 -5.30 8.31
C LEU A 167 5.84 -5.75 9.72
N ARG A 168 5.23 -5.10 10.71
CA ARG A 168 5.22 -5.61 12.08
C ARG A 168 4.42 -6.92 12.14
N PRO A 169 4.81 -7.89 12.99
CA PRO A 169 4.07 -9.14 13.12
C PRO A 169 2.58 -8.93 13.38
N GLU A 170 2.23 -7.99 14.26
CA GLU A 170 0.83 -7.71 14.60
C GLU A 170 0.03 -7.22 13.38
N PHE A 171 0.66 -6.40 12.54
CA PHE A 171 0.04 -5.86 11.34
C PHE A 171 -0.01 -6.92 10.23
N ALA A 172 1.05 -7.72 10.07
CA ALA A 172 1.10 -8.82 9.11
C ALA A 172 0.04 -9.90 9.40
N ILE A 173 -0.19 -10.22 10.68
CA ILE A 173 -1.25 -11.14 11.10
C ILE A 173 -2.64 -10.57 10.77
N PHE A 174 -2.83 -9.26 10.96
CA PHE A 174 -4.06 -8.59 10.58
C PHE A 174 -4.25 -8.59 9.05
N CYS A 175 -3.23 -8.23 8.27
CA CYS A 175 -3.31 -8.16 6.81
C CYS A 175 -3.38 -9.53 6.14
N GLY A 176 -2.84 -10.57 6.78
CA GLY A 176 -2.70 -11.92 6.25
C GLY A 176 -3.88 -12.86 6.56
N LEU A 177 -5.01 -12.33 7.03
CA LEU A 177 -6.22 -13.14 7.26
C LEU A 177 -6.64 -13.81 5.94
N HIS A 178 -6.78 -15.15 5.96
CA HIS A 178 -7.07 -16.03 4.80
C HIS A 178 -8.37 -16.83 5.00
N GLU A 179 -8.97 -17.38 3.93
CA GLU A 179 -10.30 -18.04 3.99
C GLU A 179 -10.29 -19.29 4.85
N THR A 180 -9.11 -19.86 5.00
CA THR A 180 -8.82 -21.03 5.80
C THR A 180 -8.41 -20.67 7.24
N ASP A 181 -8.47 -19.39 7.66
CA ASP A 181 -8.08 -18.98 9.01
C ASP A 181 -9.12 -19.44 10.05
N PRO A 182 -8.73 -20.28 11.03
CA PRO A 182 -9.66 -20.84 12.01
C PRO A 182 -10.18 -19.81 13.03
N ARG A 183 -9.66 -18.58 13.02
CA ARG A 183 -10.12 -17.47 13.87
C ARG A 183 -11.38 -16.77 13.33
N ALA A 184 -12.04 -17.38 12.35
CA ALA A 184 -13.29 -16.93 11.74
C ALA A 184 -14.18 -16.20 12.75
N ILE A 185 -14.26 -14.88 12.55
CA ILE A 185 -15.08 -13.96 13.32
C ILE A 185 -16.55 -14.34 13.08
N ASP A 186 -17.46 -14.00 14.00
CA ASP A 186 -18.88 -14.39 14.05
C ASP A 186 -19.72 -14.21 12.74
N GLU A 187 -19.15 -13.65 11.66
CA GLU A 187 -19.75 -13.50 10.34
C GLU A 187 -18.80 -13.92 9.19
N PRO A 188 -18.66 -15.24 8.90
CA PRO A 188 -17.71 -15.78 7.92
C PRO A 188 -17.87 -15.25 6.49
N HIS A 189 -19.09 -14.92 6.08
CA HIS A 189 -19.40 -14.38 4.74
C HIS A 189 -18.79 -12.98 4.48
N LEU A 190 -18.66 -12.14 5.52
CA LEU A 190 -17.96 -10.85 5.43
C LEU A 190 -16.46 -11.04 5.27
N PHE A 191 -15.94 -12.17 5.73
CA PHE A 191 -14.56 -12.58 5.53
C PHE A 191 -14.36 -13.05 4.08
N GLU A 192 -15.27 -13.89 3.58
CA GLU A 192 -15.20 -14.48 2.25
C GLU A 192 -15.25 -13.46 1.08
N GLU A 193 -16.16 -12.49 1.12
CA GLU A 193 -16.28 -11.48 0.04
C GLU A 193 -15.29 -10.32 0.16
N LEU A 194 -14.89 -9.94 1.38
CA LEU A 194 -14.10 -8.72 1.61
C LEU A 194 -12.62 -9.00 1.90
N TRP A 195 -12.20 -10.15 2.41
CA TRP A 195 -10.78 -10.37 2.76
C TRP A 195 -10.02 -11.19 1.71
N PHE A 196 -10.67 -12.09 0.98
CA PHE A 196 -10.00 -13.02 0.04
C PHE A 196 -9.96 -12.59 -1.41
N ALA A 197 -10.36 -11.36 -1.69
CA ALA A 197 -10.08 -10.74 -2.99
C ALA A 197 -8.61 -10.30 -3.13
N ILE A 198 -7.81 -10.34 -2.06
CA ILE A 198 -6.37 -10.02 -2.05
C ILE A 198 -5.62 -11.15 -2.77
N LYS A 199 -5.09 -10.86 -3.96
CA LYS A 199 -4.53 -11.87 -4.87
C LYS A 199 -3.10 -12.30 -4.54
N SER A 200 -2.36 -11.52 -3.74
CA SER A 200 -1.01 -11.86 -3.29
C SER A 200 -0.61 -11.08 -2.01
N PRO A 201 0.44 -11.50 -1.28
CA PRO A 201 0.95 -10.75 -0.13
C PRO A 201 1.38 -9.31 -0.45
N HIS A 202 1.80 -9.04 -1.69
CA HIS A 202 2.10 -7.68 -2.15
C HIS A 202 0.80 -6.86 -2.27
N SER A 203 -0.26 -7.46 -2.83
CA SER A 203 -1.59 -6.85 -2.83
C SER A 203 -2.13 -6.63 -1.42
N ALA A 204 -1.77 -7.47 -0.43
CA ALA A 204 -2.17 -7.25 0.96
C ALA A 204 -1.57 -5.96 1.53
N ILE A 205 -0.33 -5.64 1.17
CA ILE A 205 0.35 -4.40 1.56
C ILE A 205 -0.30 -3.21 0.83
N ASP A 206 -0.48 -3.30 -0.49
CA ASP A 206 -1.11 -2.24 -1.28
C ASP A 206 -2.53 -1.91 -0.81
N GLU A 207 -3.34 -2.95 -0.60
CA GLU A 207 -4.74 -2.83 -0.23
C GLU A 207 -4.96 -2.55 1.26
N THR A 208 -3.90 -2.60 2.08
CA THR A 208 -4.00 -2.31 3.53
C THR A 208 -3.24 -1.06 3.94
N ILE A 209 -1.96 -0.94 3.59
CA ILE A 209 -1.13 0.19 4.02
C ILE A 209 -1.62 1.50 3.39
N ILE A 210 -1.88 1.53 2.08
CA ILE A 210 -2.30 2.77 1.41
C ILE A 210 -3.63 3.27 1.99
N PRO A 211 -4.70 2.44 2.05
CA PRO A 211 -5.96 2.89 2.63
C PRO A 211 -5.85 3.24 4.12
N PHE A 212 -5.00 2.55 4.89
CA PHE A 212 -4.78 2.86 6.30
C PHE A 212 -4.08 4.22 6.45
N TRP A 213 -3.01 4.46 5.70
CA TRP A 213 -2.30 5.74 5.70
C TRP A 213 -3.21 6.89 5.29
N MET A 214 -4.01 6.72 4.22
CA MET A 214 -4.97 7.73 3.78
C MET A 214 -5.96 8.10 4.90
N GLN A 215 -6.44 7.12 5.67
CA GLN A 215 -7.34 7.39 6.79
C GLN A 215 -6.62 8.05 7.97
N LEU A 216 -5.43 7.57 8.33
CA LEU A 216 -4.64 8.17 9.41
C LEU A 216 -4.33 9.64 9.12
N LYS A 217 -3.95 9.95 7.88
CA LYS A 217 -3.77 11.32 7.37
C LYS A 217 -5.01 12.18 7.60
N GLU A 218 -6.19 11.66 7.27
CA GLU A 218 -7.45 12.38 7.49
C GLU A 218 -7.70 12.66 8.98
N PHE A 219 -7.50 11.69 9.86
CA PHE A 219 -7.65 11.88 11.31
C PHE A 219 -6.65 12.87 11.91
N MET A 220 -5.40 12.84 11.44
CA MET A 220 -4.40 13.83 11.85
C MET A 220 -4.81 15.23 11.36
N GLY A 221 -5.29 15.36 10.12
CA GLY A 221 -5.80 16.61 9.59
C GLY A 221 -6.98 17.16 10.40
N THR A 222 -7.95 16.32 10.79
CA THR A 222 -9.09 16.76 11.62
C THR A 222 -8.69 17.10 13.05
N LYS A 223 -7.71 16.41 13.63
CA LYS A 223 -7.11 16.80 14.92
C LYS A 223 -6.48 18.19 14.85
N LEU A 224 -5.75 18.52 13.79
CA LEU A 224 -5.14 19.85 13.63
C LEU A 224 -6.19 20.96 13.52
N LEU A 225 -7.32 20.71 12.86
CA LEU A 225 -8.46 21.63 12.84
C LEU A 225 -9.03 21.83 14.24
N TYR A 226 -9.22 20.74 14.98
CA TYR A 226 -9.74 20.78 16.35
C TYR A 226 -8.82 21.55 17.31
N GLU A 227 -7.51 21.37 17.19
CA GLU A 227 -6.49 22.03 18.01
C GLU A 227 -6.22 23.50 17.61
N GLY A 228 -6.88 24.01 16.56
CA GLY A 228 -6.65 25.36 16.04
C GLY A 228 -5.29 25.55 15.37
N LYS A 229 -4.60 24.45 15.04
CA LYS A 229 -3.36 24.42 14.25
C LYS A 229 -3.61 24.44 12.75
N ALA A 230 -4.87 24.26 12.36
CA ALA A 230 -5.35 24.44 11.00
C ALA A 230 -6.75 25.05 11.01
N TRP A 231 -7.22 25.50 9.84
CA TRP A 231 -8.59 25.93 9.61
C TRP A 231 -9.10 25.45 8.25
N SER A 232 -10.42 25.48 8.07
CA SER A 232 -11.07 24.99 6.85
C SER A 232 -11.89 26.09 6.17
N ASN A 233 -11.57 26.36 4.90
CA ASN A 233 -12.34 27.15 3.93
C ASN A 233 -11.72 26.95 2.55
N TYR A 234 -12.50 26.52 1.56
CA TYR A 234 -11.96 26.11 0.26
C TYR A 234 -10.74 25.17 0.38
N GLY A 235 -10.82 24.20 1.29
CA GLY A 235 -9.71 23.31 1.66
C GLY A 235 -9.30 23.44 3.13
N ARG A 236 -8.23 22.75 3.51
CA ARG A 236 -7.61 22.81 4.85
C ARG A 236 -6.30 23.59 4.78
N TRP A 237 -6.11 24.51 5.73
CA TRP A 237 -5.00 25.46 5.77
C TRP A 237 -4.31 25.40 7.13
N VAL A 238 -2.99 25.26 7.14
CA VAL A 238 -2.15 25.19 8.33
C VAL A 238 -1.91 26.61 8.87
N VAL A 239 -1.96 26.71 10.20
CA VAL A 239 -1.49 27.87 10.96
C VAL A 239 0.02 27.72 11.16
N ARG A 240 0.80 28.69 10.68
CA ARG A 240 2.26 28.61 10.75
C ARG A 240 2.76 28.86 12.18
N GLU A 241 3.97 28.41 12.46
CA GLU A 241 4.61 28.67 13.75
C GLU A 241 4.69 30.19 14.01
N GLY A 242 4.26 30.61 15.20
CA GLY A 242 4.18 32.03 15.58
C GLY A 242 3.00 32.81 15.00
N GLU A 243 2.15 32.18 14.18
CA GLU A 243 0.95 32.77 13.59
C GLU A 243 -0.28 32.50 14.47
N SER A 244 -1.17 33.47 14.63
CA SER A 244 -2.50 33.24 15.22
C SER A 244 -3.48 32.71 14.17
N LEU A 245 -4.56 32.05 14.61
CA LEU A 245 -5.60 31.54 13.69
C LEU A 245 -6.19 32.67 12.80
N ASP A 246 -6.37 33.87 13.34
CA ASP A 246 -6.91 35.00 12.59
C ASP A 246 -5.89 35.57 11.58
N GLN A 247 -4.60 35.56 11.93
CA GLN A 247 -3.53 35.90 10.98
C GLN A 247 -3.47 34.89 9.84
N ALA A 248 -3.59 33.58 10.15
CA ALA A 248 -3.62 32.51 9.16
C ALA A 248 -4.80 32.64 8.19
N LYS A 249 -5.98 33.02 8.69
CA LYS A 249 -7.15 33.31 7.84
C LYS A 249 -6.94 34.54 6.97
N ALA A 250 -6.38 35.62 7.52
CA ALA A 250 -6.13 36.86 6.79
C ALA A 250 -5.05 36.71 5.70
N ARG A 251 -4.11 35.79 5.87
CA ARG A 251 -3.07 35.47 4.89
C ARG A 251 -3.63 34.88 3.58
N VAL A 252 -4.76 34.18 3.65
CA VAL A 252 -5.33 33.45 2.51
C VAL A 252 -6.52 34.23 1.95
N ASP A 253 -6.22 35.25 1.15
CA ASP A 253 -7.23 35.97 0.37
C ASP A 253 -7.42 35.34 -1.03
N ASP A 254 -8.40 35.83 -1.80
CA ASP A 254 -8.71 35.32 -3.15
C ASP A 254 -7.52 35.43 -4.11
N ARG A 255 -6.68 36.47 -3.95
CA ARG A 255 -5.54 36.72 -4.81
C ARG A 255 -4.41 35.74 -4.52
N GLU A 256 -4.14 35.48 -3.25
CA GLU A 256 -3.15 34.49 -2.81
C GLU A 256 -3.57 33.09 -3.23
N ARG A 257 -4.86 32.74 -3.09
CA ARG A 257 -5.38 31.45 -3.58
C ARG A 257 -5.20 31.28 -5.07
N GLN A 258 -5.47 32.33 -5.86
CA GLN A 258 -5.29 32.29 -7.30
C GLN A 258 -3.81 32.14 -7.68
N ARG A 259 -2.91 32.86 -6.99
CA ARG A 259 -1.45 32.73 -7.16
C ARG A 259 -0.97 31.30 -6.88
N LEU A 260 -1.37 30.73 -5.74
CA LEU A 260 -0.99 29.37 -5.36
C LEU A 260 -1.56 28.32 -6.33
N LYS A 261 -2.77 28.55 -6.86
CA LYS A 261 -3.36 27.68 -7.89
C LYS A 261 -2.54 27.71 -9.19
N GLU A 262 -2.11 28.88 -9.64
CA GLU A 262 -1.26 29.01 -10.84
C GLU A 262 0.10 28.35 -10.63
N GLU A 263 0.65 28.44 -9.43
CA GLU A 263 1.89 27.77 -9.04
C GLU A 263 1.72 26.24 -9.06
N ALA A 264 0.61 25.73 -8.50
CA ALA A 264 0.27 24.32 -8.52
C ALA A 264 0.05 23.77 -9.94
N ILE A 265 -0.52 24.56 -10.85
CA ILE A 265 -0.67 24.19 -12.27
C ILE A 265 0.71 24.03 -12.91
N LYS A 266 1.63 24.98 -12.69
CA LYS A 266 2.99 24.91 -13.23
C LYS A 266 3.77 23.72 -12.68
N GLU A 267 3.69 23.46 -11.38
CA GLU A 267 4.32 22.28 -10.76
C GLU A 267 3.78 20.98 -11.37
N TYR A 268 2.46 20.90 -11.56
CA TYR A 268 1.81 19.73 -12.16
C TYR A 268 2.24 19.51 -13.61
N GLU A 269 2.27 20.56 -14.43
CA GLU A 269 2.74 20.50 -15.81
C GLU A 269 4.22 20.06 -15.90
N ALA A 270 5.08 20.61 -15.04
CA ALA A 270 6.49 20.22 -14.98
C ALA A 270 6.65 18.75 -14.55
N LYS A 271 5.83 18.27 -13.61
CA LYS A 271 5.84 16.87 -13.20
C LYS A 271 5.43 15.94 -14.35
N LEU A 272 4.38 16.29 -15.09
CA LEU A 272 3.94 15.53 -16.27
C LEU A 272 5.02 15.48 -17.35
N GLU A 273 5.70 16.60 -17.61
CA GLU A 273 6.80 16.64 -18.58
C GLU A 273 7.96 15.74 -18.14
N HIS A 274 8.34 15.79 -16.87
CA HIS A 274 9.39 14.93 -16.32
C HIS A 274 9.02 13.44 -16.37
N GLU A 275 7.78 13.08 -16.03
CA GLU A 275 7.30 11.70 -16.15
C GLU A 275 7.31 11.21 -17.60
N GLN A 276 6.94 12.08 -18.56
CA GLN A 276 7.03 11.75 -19.98
C GLN A 276 8.48 11.52 -20.40
N GLN A 277 9.41 12.40 -20.01
CA GLN A 277 10.83 12.24 -20.31
C GLN A 277 11.41 10.93 -19.73
N LYS A 278 10.95 10.53 -18.54
CA LYS A 278 11.34 9.25 -17.93
C LYS A 278 10.83 8.06 -18.75
N ARG A 279 9.55 8.06 -19.14
CA ARG A 279 8.98 7.03 -20.04
C ARG A 279 9.71 6.96 -21.37
N ASP A 280 9.94 8.09 -22.01
CA ASP A 280 10.66 8.17 -23.29
C ASP A 280 12.11 7.67 -23.19
N ARG A 281 12.71 7.76 -22.00
CA ARG A 281 14.03 7.20 -21.73
C ARG A 281 13.97 5.68 -21.54
N GLU A 282 13.05 5.19 -20.72
CA GLU A 282 12.83 3.76 -20.49
C GLU A 282 12.51 3.02 -21.80
N GLU A 283 11.60 3.57 -22.61
CA GLU A 283 11.27 3.01 -23.93
C GLU A 283 12.49 2.94 -24.86
N ARG A 284 13.36 3.96 -24.84
CA ARG A 284 14.61 3.94 -25.63
C ARG A 284 15.60 2.91 -25.12
N GLU A 285 15.73 2.76 -23.80
CA GLU A 285 16.61 1.77 -23.18
C GLU A 285 16.11 0.34 -23.50
N ASP A 286 14.80 0.10 -23.48
CA ASP A 286 14.22 -1.20 -23.83
C ASP A 286 14.32 -1.51 -25.33
N LEU A 287 14.06 -0.54 -26.21
CA LEU A 287 14.28 -0.69 -27.64
C LEU A 287 15.75 -0.99 -27.96
N ALA A 288 16.70 -0.36 -27.25
CA ALA A 288 18.12 -0.64 -27.42
C ALA A 288 18.48 -2.07 -26.96
N ARG A 289 17.88 -2.53 -25.85
CA ARG A 289 18.04 -3.89 -25.34
C ARG A 289 17.54 -4.94 -26.34
N TRP A 290 16.34 -4.76 -26.89
CA TRP A 290 15.79 -5.66 -27.91
C TRP A 290 16.63 -5.67 -29.18
N ALA A 291 17.11 -4.51 -29.64
CA ALA A 291 17.99 -4.45 -30.81
C ALA A 291 19.33 -5.18 -30.58
N GLU A 292 19.85 -5.17 -29.35
CA GLU A 292 21.05 -5.92 -29.00
C GLU A 292 20.80 -7.42 -28.90
N GLU A 293 19.66 -7.84 -28.34
CA GLU A 293 19.21 -9.23 -28.31
C GLU A 293 19.04 -9.78 -29.74
N ASP A 294 18.33 -9.08 -30.62
CA ASP A 294 18.16 -9.45 -32.04
C ASP A 294 19.52 -9.59 -32.76
N ARG A 295 20.47 -8.69 -32.47
CA ARG A 295 21.81 -8.75 -33.05
C ARG A 295 22.56 -10.00 -32.58
N LEU A 296 22.50 -10.32 -31.29
CA LEU A 296 23.14 -11.51 -30.71
C LEU A 296 22.53 -12.78 -31.28
N GLU A 297 21.20 -12.85 -31.42
CA GLU A 297 20.51 -13.99 -32.04
C GLU A 297 20.93 -14.19 -33.50
N ALA A 298 21.00 -13.10 -34.29
CA ALA A 298 21.45 -13.15 -35.67
C ALA A 298 22.92 -13.62 -35.79
N GLU A 299 23.79 -13.23 -34.86
CA GLU A 299 25.19 -13.66 -34.83
C GLU A 299 25.32 -15.16 -34.49
N ILE A 300 24.54 -15.65 -33.54
CA ILE A 300 24.46 -17.08 -33.19
C ILE A 300 23.96 -17.91 -34.39
N LEU A 301 22.90 -17.47 -35.05
CA LEU A 301 22.35 -18.11 -36.25
C LEU A 301 23.38 -18.18 -37.39
N LYS A 302 24.14 -17.10 -37.59
CA LYS A 302 25.20 -17.04 -38.60
C LYS A 302 26.33 -18.03 -38.28
N GLN A 303 26.76 -18.12 -37.02
CA GLN A 303 27.77 -19.11 -36.61
C GLN A 303 27.28 -20.55 -36.81
N GLN A 304 26.04 -20.86 -36.44
CA GLN A 304 25.45 -22.19 -36.65
C GLN A 304 25.35 -22.55 -38.14
N SER A 305 24.99 -21.59 -39.00
CA SER A 305 24.96 -21.79 -40.44
C SER A 305 26.35 -22.00 -41.06
N GLY A 306 27.38 -21.30 -40.56
CA GLY A 306 28.77 -21.49 -41.00
C GLY A 306 29.31 -22.87 -40.66
N ILE A 307 29.03 -23.36 -39.45
CA ILE A 307 29.39 -24.71 -38.99
C ILE A 307 28.67 -25.79 -39.83
N ALA A 308 27.42 -25.55 -40.22
CA ALA A 308 26.66 -26.47 -41.07
C ALA A 308 27.17 -26.52 -42.52
N VAL A 309 27.74 -25.43 -43.04
CA VAL A 309 28.33 -25.36 -44.40
C VAL A 309 29.71 -26.03 -44.44
N GLU A 310 30.54 -25.88 -43.40
CA GLU A 310 31.83 -26.59 -43.31
C GLU A 310 31.65 -28.11 -43.25
N ARG A 311 30.68 -28.61 -42.46
CA ARG A 311 30.36 -30.05 -42.41
C ARG A 311 29.88 -30.64 -43.74
N LYS A 312 29.28 -29.82 -44.62
CA LYS A 312 28.79 -30.26 -45.94
C LYS A 312 29.87 -30.28 -47.01
N ASN A 313 31.00 -29.61 -46.77
CA ASN A 313 32.15 -29.56 -47.67
C ASN A 313 33.25 -30.58 -47.28
N GLU A 314 33.10 -31.25 -46.12
CA GLU A 314 33.98 -32.33 -45.64
C GLU A 314 33.43 -33.75 -45.93
N GLU A 315 32.24 -33.87 -46.53
CA GLU A 315 31.68 -35.12 -47.12
C GLU A 315 31.92 -35.17 -48.63
#